data_AF-A0A972TP86-F1
#
_entry.id   AF-A0A972TP86-F1
#
_cell.length_a   1.000
_cell.length_b   1.000
_cell.length_c   1.000
_cell.angle_alpha   90.00
_cell.angle_beta   90.00
_cell.angle_gamma   90.00
#
_symmetry.space_group_name_H-M   'P 1'
#
loop_
_entity.id
_entity.type
_entity.pdbx_description
1 polymer ?
#
loop_
_entity_poly.entity_id
_entity_poly.type
_entity_poly.pdbx_seq_one_letter_code
_entity_poly.pdbx_strand_id
1 'polypeptide(L)'
;MRTEKEIEELRNELSRMIDYVADFGSEKDIENEDVDFAHDVLDVIDWVLGEIETEDFKVEPYLNMAGLEEIVSSIGDKTEGGREED
;
A
#
# COMPACT_ATOMS: atom_id res chain seq x y z
N MET A 1 -8.45 0.53 -20.91
CA MET A 1 -7.50 -0.33 -20.16
C MET A 1 -6.13 0.26 -20.39
N ARG A 2 -5.29 0.38 -19.35
CA ARG A 2 -3.88 0.77 -19.52
C ARG A 2 -3.10 -0.38 -20.13
N THR A 3 -2.03 -0.06 -20.84
CA THR A 3 -1.07 -1.05 -21.37
C THR A 3 -0.02 -1.37 -20.32
N GLU A 4 0.59 -2.57 -20.41
CA GLU A 4 1.73 -2.98 -19.57
C GLU A 4 2.86 -1.95 -19.63
N LYS A 5 3.19 -1.47 -20.85
CA LYS A 5 4.19 -0.42 -21.05
C LYS A 5 3.88 0.89 -20.30
N GLU A 6 2.63 1.37 -20.33
CA GLU A 6 2.24 2.57 -19.55
C GLU A 6 2.45 2.36 -18.05
N ILE A 7 2.24 1.13 -17.56
CA ILE A 7 2.41 0.77 -16.14
C ILE A 7 3.91 0.69 -15.79
N GLU A 8 4.74 0.08 -16.65
CA GLU A 8 6.20 0.05 -16.48
C GLU A 8 6.82 1.45 -16.50
N GLU A 9 6.36 2.34 -17.39
CA GLU A 9 6.83 3.72 -17.45
C GLU A 9 6.56 4.46 -16.12
N LEU A 10 5.36 4.30 -15.56
CA LEU A 10 5.00 4.88 -14.25
C LEU A 10 5.84 4.28 -13.11
N ARG A 11 6.00 2.95 -13.08
CA ARG A 11 6.85 2.24 -12.12
C ARG A 11 8.26 2.83 -12.08
N ASN A 12 8.87 2.95 -13.26
CA ASN A 12 10.24 3.43 -13.41
C ASN A 12 10.37 4.90 -13.00
N GLU A 13 9.36 5.73 -13.29
CA GLU A 13 9.32 7.13 -12.85
C GLU A 13 9.23 7.24 -11.33
N LEU A 14 8.32 6.51 -10.69
CA LEU A 14 8.15 6.49 -9.23
C LEU A 14 9.40 5.97 -8.53
N SER A 15 9.92 4.82 -8.95
CA SER A 15 11.16 4.23 -8.39
C SER A 15 12.31 5.23 -8.45
N ARG A 16 12.50 5.94 -9.56
CA ARG A 16 13.55 6.95 -9.68
C ARG A 16 13.36 8.12 -8.71
N MET A 17 12.13 8.57 -8.50
CA MET A 17 11.85 9.68 -7.57
C MET A 17 12.08 9.26 -6.12
N ILE A 18 11.59 8.07 -5.75
CA ILE A 18 11.78 7.46 -4.44
C ILE A 18 13.27 7.26 -4.15
N ASP A 19 14.01 6.66 -5.07
CA ASP A 19 15.47 6.44 -4.92
C ASP A 19 16.21 7.76 -4.74
N TYR A 20 15.80 8.81 -5.46
CA TYR A 20 16.39 10.13 -5.30
C TYR A 20 16.13 10.75 -3.92
N VAL A 21 14.93 10.58 -3.37
CA VAL A 21 14.61 11.02 -2.00
C VAL A 21 15.38 10.18 -0.98
N ALA A 22 15.51 8.87 -1.19
CA ALA A 22 16.27 8.00 -0.29
C ALA A 22 17.77 8.36 -0.26
N ASP A 23 18.35 8.69 -1.43
CA ASP A 23 19.79 9.01 -1.55
C ASP A 23 20.14 10.42 -1.05
N PHE A 24 19.26 11.40 -1.28
CA PHE A 24 19.58 12.83 -1.10
C PHE A 24 18.63 13.60 -0.17
N GLY A 25 17.50 13.00 0.19
CA GLY A 25 16.48 13.61 1.03
C GLY A 25 16.90 13.74 2.50
N SER A 26 16.24 14.65 3.20
CA SER A 26 16.29 14.69 4.65
C SER A 26 15.31 13.69 5.27
N GLU A 27 15.43 13.43 6.57
CA GLU A 27 14.47 12.60 7.32
C GLU A 27 13.03 13.08 7.13
N LYS A 28 12.81 14.41 7.08
CA LYS A 28 11.50 15.00 6.81
C LYS A 28 10.98 14.71 5.39
N ASP A 29 11.88 14.61 4.41
CA ASP A 29 11.50 14.30 3.03
C ASP A 29 11.16 12.81 2.89
N ILE A 30 11.85 11.94 3.65
CA ILE A 30 11.60 10.50 3.70
C ILE A 30 10.27 10.21 4.41
N GLU A 31 10.00 10.85 5.54
CA GLU A 31 8.74 10.73 6.29
C GLU A 31 7.57 11.53 5.67
N ASN A 32 7.69 11.93 4.41
CA ASN A 32 6.66 12.70 3.73
C ASN A 32 5.52 11.79 3.26
N GLU A 33 4.27 12.20 3.51
CA GLU A 33 3.08 11.42 3.12
C GLU A 33 3.00 11.12 1.62
N ASP A 34 3.51 11.99 0.74
CA ASP A 34 3.54 11.75 -0.70
C ASP A 34 4.59 10.69 -1.07
N VAL A 35 5.66 10.56 -0.29
CA VAL A 35 6.71 9.54 -0.49
C VAL A 35 6.21 8.18 -0.01
N ASP A 36 5.58 8.14 1.17
CA ASP A 36 4.90 6.93 1.67
C ASP A 36 3.83 6.45 0.68
N PHE A 37 2.99 7.36 0.19
CA PHE A 37 1.98 7.02 -0.81
C PHE A 37 2.60 6.53 -2.13
N ALA A 38 3.74 7.10 -2.55
CA ALA A 38 4.45 6.64 -3.74
C ALA A 38 4.98 5.21 -3.57
N HIS A 39 5.45 4.84 -2.37
CA HIS A 39 5.82 3.46 -2.03
C HIS A 39 4.62 2.51 -2.14
N ASP A 40 3.49 2.85 -1.53
CA ASP A 40 2.25 2.04 -1.60
C ASP A 40 1.81 1.81 -3.07
N VAL A 41 1.88 2.85 -3.90
CA VAL A 41 1.54 2.76 -5.32
C VAL A 41 2.54 1.89 -6.07
N LEU A 42 3.83 2.00 -5.77
CA LEU A 42 4.87 1.18 -6.40
C LEU A 42 4.65 -0.31 -6.09
N ASP A 43 4.33 -0.65 -4.85
CA ASP A 43 4.02 -2.02 -4.43
C ASP A 43 2.81 -2.60 -5.18
N VAL A 44 1.75 -1.80 -5.36
CA VAL A 44 0.59 -2.19 -6.18
C VAL A 44 0.99 -2.43 -7.64
N ILE A 45 1.85 -1.57 -8.20
CA ILE A 45 2.31 -1.73 -9.58
C ILE A 45 3.17 -2.99 -9.73
N ASP A 46 4.06 -3.26 -8.79
CA ASP A 46 4.88 -4.46 -8.77
C ASP A 46 4.03 -5.73 -8.68
N TRP A 47 2.96 -5.71 -7.87
CA TRP A 47 1.95 -6.78 -7.86
C TRP A 47 1.23 -6.92 -9.22
N VAL A 48 0.78 -5.82 -9.82
CA VAL A 48 0.07 -5.84 -11.12
C VAL A 48 0.95 -6.38 -12.25
N LEU A 49 2.25 -6.08 -12.23
CA LEU A 49 3.22 -6.57 -13.21
C LEU A 49 3.69 -8.00 -12.92
N GLY A 50 3.34 -8.57 -11.76
CA GLY A 50 3.71 -9.92 -11.36
C GLY A 50 5.11 -10.06 -10.76
N GLU A 51 5.73 -8.93 -10.36
CA GLU A 51 6.99 -8.92 -9.60
C GLU A 51 6.77 -9.33 -8.14
N ILE A 52 5.57 -9.09 -7.60
CA ILE A 52 5.12 -9.56 -6.29
C ILE A 52 3.97 -10.54 -6.48
N GLU A 53 4.11 -11.75 -5.94
CA GLU A 53 3.04 -12.74 -5.94
C GLU A 53 1.85 -12.26 -5.09
N THR A 54 0.62 -12.61 -5.48
CA THR A 54 -0.59 -12.14 -4.79
C THR A 54 -0.64 -12.54 -3.32
N GLU A 55 -0.07 -13.70 -2.97
CA GLU A 55 -0.04 -14.17 -1.58
C GLU A 55 0.97 -13.37 -0.73
N ASP A 56 2.09 -12.95 -1.32
CA ASP A 56 3.05 -12.07 -0.66
C ASP A 56 2.50 -10.64 -0.54
N PHE A 57 1.78 -10.16 -1.55
CA PHE A 57 1.15 -8.84 -1.50
C PHE A 57 0.09 -8.71 -0.38
N LYS A 58 -0.59 -9.80 0.00
CA LYS A 58 -1.64 -9.84 1.04
C LYS A 58 -1.11 -9.93 2.47
N VAL A 59 0.20 -9.89 2.67
CA VAL A 59 0.82 -9.91 3.99
C VAL A 59 1.65 -8.64 4.21
N GLU A 60 2.00 -8.38 5.46
CA GLU A 60 2.92 -7.30 5.82
C GLU A 60 4.28 -7.53 5.12
N PRO A 61 4.90 -6.51 4.50
CA PRO A 61 4.65 -5.06 4.66
C PRO A 61 3.66 -4.42 3.69
N TYR A 62 3.10 -5.13 2.71
CA TYR A 62 2.34 -4.54 1.60
C TYR A 62 0.88 -4.22 1.98
N LEU A 63 0.01 -5.24 1.98
CA LEU A 63 -1.37 -5.12 2.41
C LEU A 63 -1.57 -6.04 3.60
N ASN A 64 -1.52 -5.48 4.82
CA ASN A 64 -1.73 -6.24 6.05
C ASN A 64 -3.21 -6.67 6.21
N MET A 65 -3.60 -7.71 5.47
CA MET A 65 -4.96 -8.25 5.47
C MET A 65 -5.39 -8.74 6.85
N ALA A 66 -4.48 -9.35 7.61
CA ALA A 66 -4.75 -9.80 8.98
C ALA A 66 -5.12 -8.61 9.89
N GLY A 67 -4.35 -7.52 9.84
CA GLY A 67 -4.66 -6.30 10.59
C GLY A 67 -6.00 -5.68 10.17
N LEU A 68 -6.32 -5.70 8.88
CA LEU A 68 -7.63 -5.24 8.40
C LEU A 68 -8.78 -6.12 8.91
N GLU A 69 -8.61 -7.44 8.93
CA GLU A 69 -9.59 -8.38 9.49
C GLU A 69 -9.82 -8.16 10.99
N GLU A 70 -8.77 -7.87 11.76
CA GLU A 70 -8.87 -7.52 13.18
C GLU A 70 -9.68 -6.22 13.39
N ILE A 71 -9.45 -5.20 12.56
CA ILE A 71 -10.20 -3.95 12.59
C ILE A 71 -11.68 -4.20 12.26
N VAL A 72 -11.97 -4.97 11.22
CA VAL A 72 -13.34 -5.33 10.82
C VAL A 72 -14.06 -6.06 11.95
N SER A 73 -13.41 -7.04 12.58
CA SER A 73 -13.97 -7.79 13.70
C SER A 73 -14.30 -6.88 14.88
N SER A 74 -13.37 -5.98 15.23
CA SER A 74 -13.55 -5.01 16.31
C SER A 74 -14.70 -4.01 16.06
N ILE A 75 -15.04 -3.71 14.81
CA ILE A 75 -16.20 -2.89 14.45
C ILE A 75 -17.48 -3.71 14.56
N GLY A 76 -17.47 -4.97 14.07
CA GLY A 76 -18.59 -5.91 14.18
C GLY A 76 -19.09 -6.05 15.61
N ASP A 77 -18.19 -6.34 16.55
CA ASP A 77 -18.50 -6.49 17.98
C ASP A 77 -19.18 -5.24 18.58
N LYS A 78 -18.75 -4.04 18.17
CA LYS A 78 -19.37 -2.77 18.62
C LYS A 78 -20.78 -2.58 18.07
N THR A 79 -21.02 -3.01 16.83
CA THR A 79 -22.32 -2.86 16.18
C THR A 79 -23.33 -3.92 16.60
N GLU A 80 -22.89 -5.11 16.97
CA GLU A 80 -23.76 -6.18 17.48
C GLU A 80 -24.13 -5.95 18.95
N GLY A 81 -23.18 -5.52 19.79
CA GLY A 81 -23.45 -5.16 21.19
C GLY A 81 -24.33 -3.92 21.40
N GLY A 82 -24.53 -3.10 20.35
CA GLY A 82 -25.42 -1.94 20.36
C GLY A 82 -26.84 -2.22 19.84
N ARG A 83 -27.14 -3.45 19.42
CA ARG A 83 -28.42 -3.82 18.78
C ARG A 83 -29.41 -4.53 19.72
N GLU A 84 -29.03 -4.76 20.97
CA GLU A 84 -29.88 -5.39 22.00
C GLU A 84 -30.64 -4.41 22.90
N GLU A 85 -30.54 -3.09 22.66
CA GLU A 85 -31.29 -2.07 23.39
C GLU A 85 -32.09 -1.16 22.44
N ASP A 86 -33.17 -1.68 21.86
CA ASP A 86 -34.29 -0.89 21.31
C ASP A 86 -35.64 -1.61 21.55
#